data_AF-A0AA44LJY0-F1
#
_entry.id   AF-A0AA44LJY0-F1
#
_cell.length_a   1.000
_cell.length_b   1.000
_cell.length_c   1.000
_cell.angle_alpha   90.00
_cell.angle_beta   90.00
_cell.angle_gamma   90.00
#
_symmetry.space_group_name_H-M   'P 1'
#
loop_
_entity.id
_entity.type
_entity.pdbx_description
1 polymer ?
#
loop_
_entity_poly.entity_id
_entity_poly.type
_entity_poly.pdbx_seq_one_letter_code
_entity_poly.pdbx_strand_id
1 'polypeptide(L)' 'MAWVSVKQRLPEPFVKVWVMTDSGKRVTGYVKSNGDWYLLCRKVATDNPEVIRWEDGNV' A
#
# COMPACT_ATOMS: atom_id res chain seq x y z
N MET A 1 2.03 13.99 -6.82
CA MET A 1 2.18 12.52 -6.70
C MET A 1 3.52 12.21 -6.09
N ALA A 2 3.55 11.68 -4.87
CA ALA A 2 4.79 11.33 -4.17
C ALA A 2 4.69 9.97 -3.47
N TRP A 3 5.81 9.23 -3.42
CA TRP A 3 5.89 7.99 -2.66
C TRP A 3 6.14 8.28 -1.18
N VAL A 4 5.20 7.89 -0.33
CA VAL A 4 5.27 8.04 1.12
C VAL A 4 5.64 6.70 1.74
N SER A 5 6.63 6.69 2.63
CA SER A 5 7.00 5.48 3.39
C SER A 5 5.92 5.12 4.40
N VAL A 6 5.59 3.83 4.53
CA VAL A 6 4.65 3.35 5.56
C VAL A 6 5.14 3.66 6.98
N LYS A 7 6.46 3.80 7.17
CA LYS A 7 7.08 4.21 8.45
C LYS A 7 6.87 5.69 8.76
N GLN A 8 6.61 6.52 7.76
CA GLN A 8 6.35 7.95 7.93
C GLN A 8 4.88 8.18 8.27
N ARG A 9 3.97 7.63 7.46
CA ARG A 9 2.52 7.65 7.71
C ARG A 9 1.80 6.65 6.81
N LEU A 10 0.60 6.28 7.23
CA LEU A 10 -0.36 5.50 6.44
C LEU A 10 -1.34 6.42 5.70
N PRO A 11 -1.94 5.97 4.59
CA PRO A 11 -3.06 6.68 3.97
C PRO A 11 -4.30 6.63 4.87
N GLU A 12 -5.32 7.40 4.52
CA GLU A 12 -6.63 7.27 5.17
C GLU A 12 -7.18 5.83 5.00
N PRO A 13 -7.79 5.25 6.04
CA PRO A 13 -8.38 3.92 5.96
C PRO A 13 -9.38 3.79 4.81
N PHE A 14 -9.35 2.64 4.13
CA PHE A 14 -10.21 2.27 3.02
C PHE A 14 -10.07 3.16 1.76
N VAL A 15 -9.07 4.05 1.71
CA VAL A 15 -8.71 4.79 0.49
C VAL A 15 -7.79 3.94 -0.39
N LYS A 16 -8.19 3.74 -1.64
CA LYS A 16 -7.42 2.99 -2.62
C LYS A 16 -6.23 3.82 -3.12
N VAL A 17 -5.02 3.30 -2.93
CA VAL A 17 -3.76 3.93 -3.34
C VAL A 17 -2.91 2.96 -4.15
N TRP A 18 -1.94 3.49 -4.90
CA TRP A 18 -0.84 2.67 -5.40
C TRP A 18 0.10 2.33 -4.26
N VAL A 19 0.57 1.09 -4.22
CA VAL A 19 1.51 0.59 -3.21
C VAL A 19 2.73 -0.02 -3.89
N MET A 20 3.88 0.11 -3.24
CA MET A 20 5.12 -0.55 -3.59
C MET A 20 5.43 -1.57 -2.50
N THR A 21 5.67 -2.83 -2.90
CA THR A 21 6.10 -3.89 -1.98
C THR A 21 7.62 -4.00 -1.89
N ASP A 22 8.09 -4.65 -0.85
CA ASP A 22 9.50 -5.07 -0.68
C ASP A 22 10.01 -5.92 -1.86
N SER A 23 9.13 -6.74 -2.45
CA SER A 23 9.42 -7.52 -3.66
C SER A 23 9.46 -6.69 -4.95
N GLY A 24 9.43 -5.36 -4.86
CA GLY A 24 9.45 -4.43 -6.00
C GLY A 24 8.18 -4.43 -6.86
N LYS A 25 7.09 -5.04 -6.39
CA LYS A 25 5.82 -5.08 -7.13
C LYS A 25 5.02 -3.84 -6.81
N ARG A 26 4.50 -3.20 -7.87
CA ARG A 26 3.57 -2.09 -7.76
C ARG A 26 2.15 -2.56 -8.02
N VAL A 27 1.29 -2.48 -7.00
CA VAL A 27 -0.12 -2.87 -7.10
C VAL A 27 -1.01 -1.81 -6.46
N THR A 28 -2.32 -1.98 -6.52
CA THR A 28 -3.24 -1.15 -5.74
C THR A 28 -3.64 -1.86 -4.46
N GLY A 29 -3.89 -1.09 -3.42
CA GLY A 29 -4.33 -1.57 -2.13
C GLY A 29 -4.91 -0.46 -1.28
N TYR A 30 -5.38 -0.82 -0.09
CA TYR A 30 -5.82 0.12 0.93
C TYR A 30 -5.44 -0.40 2.31
N VAL A 31 -5.31 0.50 3.27
CA VAL A 31 -5.15 0.14 4.68
C VAL A 31 -6.51 0.01 5.34
N LYS A 32 -6.70 -1.00 6.18
CA LYS A 32 -7.91 -1.17 7.00
C LYS A 32 -7.84 -0.27 8.24
N SER A 33 -8.95 -0.14 8.96
CA SER A 33 -9.01 0.64 10.22
C SER A 33 -8.06 0.13 11.30
N ASN A 34 -7.64 -1.14 11.25
CA ASN A 34 -6.69 -1.73 12.19
C ASN A 34 -5.22 -1.58 11.77
N GLY A 35 -4.93 -0.90 10.66
CA GLY A 35 -3.57 -0.71 10.13
C GLY A 35 -3.08 -1.80 9.18
N ASP A 36 -3.84 -2.89 8.98
CA ASP A 36 -3.46 -3.95 8.06
C ASP A 36 -3.65 -3.54 6.60
N TRP A 37 -2.74 -3.96 5.74
CA TRP A 37 -2.86 -3.77 4.30
C TRP A 37 -3.75 -4.82 3.64
N TYR A 38 -4.61 -4.38 2.74
CA TYR A 38 -5.32 -5.23 1.80
C TYR A 38 -4.85 -4.93 0.37
N LEU A 39 -4.18 -5.91 -0.25
CA LEU A 39 -3.72 -5.82 -1.63
C LEU A 39 -4.80 -6.35 -2.58
N LEU A 40 -5.17 -5.54 -3.58
CA LEU A 40 -6.21 -5.92 -4.55
C LEU A 40 -5.74 -7.00 -5.52
N CYS A 41 -4.43 -7.08 -5.78
CA CYS A 41 -3.86 -8.13 -6.61
C CYS A 41 -3.66 -9.41 -5.79
N ARG A 42 -4.58 -10.38 -5.94
CA ARG A 42 -4.53 -11.67 -5.23
C ARG A 42 -3.21 -12.41 -5.40
N LYS A 43 -2.65 -12.44 -6.62
CA LYS A 43 -1.36 -13.10 -6.89
C LYS A 43 -0.23 -12.52 -6.05
N VAL A 44 -0.23 -11.20 -5.85
CA VAL A 44 0.77 -10.52 -5.02
C VAL A 44 0.47 -10.74 -3.54
N ALA A 45 -0.80 -10.65 -3.13
CA ALA A 45 -1.20 -10.92 -1.75
C ALA A 45 -0.85 -12.34 -1.27
N THR A 46 -0.95 -13.35 -2.14
CA THR A 46 -0.60 -14.75 -1.82
C THR A 46 0.88 -14.91 -1.42
N ASP A 47 1.76 -14.05 -1.92
CA ASP A 47 3.18 -14.08 -1.56
C ASP A 47 3.45 -13.42 -0.18
N ASN A 48 2.42 -12.91 0.50
CA ASN A 48 2.50 -12.14 1.75
C ASN A 48 3.62 -11.06 1.77
N PRO A 49 3.69 -10.19 0.75
CA PRO A 49 4.73 -9.19 0.67
C PRO A 49 4.50 -8.05 1.67
N GLU A 50 5.58 -7.40 2.09
CA GLU A 50 5.51 -6.22 2.96
C GLU A 50 5.27 -4.97 2.10
N VAL A 51 4.29 -4.14 2.49
CA VAL A 51 4.08 -2.84 1.83
C VAL A 51 5.06 -1.83 2.42
N ILE A 52 5.96 -1.30 1.59
CA ILE A 52 7.01 -0.37 2.03
C ILE A 52 6.67 1.09 1.76
N ARG A 53 5.90 1.37 0.69
CA ARG A 53 5.50 2.74 0.29
C ARG A 53 4.13 2.76 -0.36
N TRP A 54 3.49 3.91 -0.33
CA TRP A 54 2.25 4.19 -1.07
C TRP A 54 2.32 5.54 -1.79
N GLU A 55 1.55 5.70 -2.86
CA GLU A 55 1.51 6.92 -3.66
C GLU A 55 0.41 7.85 -3.14
N ASP A 56 0.81 9.05 -2.70
CA ASP A 56 -0.10 10.11 -2.33
C ASP A 56 -0.52 10.91 -3.58
N GLY A 57 -1.81 10.82 -3.91
CA GLY A 57 -2.42 11.49 -5.06
C GLY A 57 -2.82 12.95 -4.80
N ASN A 58 -2.64 13.46 -3.57
CA ASN A 58 -2.99 14.82 -3.17
C ASN A 58 -1.79 15.79 -3.18
N VAL A 59 -0.61 15.32 -3.61
CA VAL A 59 0.59 16.16 -3.83
C VAL A 59 0.60 16.76 -5.23
#